data_AF-A0A6V7IJ08-F1
#
_entry.id   AF-A0A6V7IJ08-F1
#
_cell.length_a   1.000
_cell.length_b   1.000
_cell.length_c   1.000
_cell.angle_alpha   90.00
_cell.angle_beta   90.00
_cell.angle_gamma   90.00
#
_symmetry.space_group_name_H-M   'P 1'
#
loop_
_entity.id
_entity.type
_entity.pdbx_description
1 polymer ?
#
loop_
_entity_poly.entity_id
_entity_poly.type
_entity_poly.pdbx_seq_one_letter_code
_entity_poly.pdbx_strand_id
1 'polypeptide(L)' 'LPHYGNRPSDVEKYLNWSLNSLGLDYVDMYLVHMPFAVVADDTGTGPLIKEDGSYEFDVESNPVAVWK' A
#
# COMPACT_ATOMS: atom_id res chain seq x y z
N LEU A 1 -4.59 1.39 -3.90
CA LEU A 1 -3.44 0.93 -3.09
C LEU A 1 -3.19 1.89 -1.93
N PRO A 2 -3.16 1.42 -0.66
CA PRO A 2 -2.80 2.26 0.48
C PRO A 2 -1.32 2.68 0.41
N HIS A 3 -0.98 3.83 0.98
CA HIS A 3 0.38 4.39 0.94
C HIS A 3 1.41 3.52 1.69
N TYR A 4 0.98 2.65 2.61
CA TYR A 4 1.81 1.64 3.29
C TYR A 4 1.85 0.28 2.57
N GLY A 5 1.22 0.17 1.40
CA GLY A 5 1.23 -1.03 0.54
C GLY A 5 1.86 -0.78 -0.83
N ASN A 6 2.60 0.31 -0.99
CA ASN A 6 3.19 0.76 -2.26
C ASN A 6 4.51 0.04 -2.60
N ARG A 7 4.59 -1.28 -2.36
CA ARG A 7 5.68 -2.15 -2.84
C ARG A 7 5.14 -3.13 -3.88
N PRO A 8 5.94 -3.56 -4.87
CA PRO A 8 5.47 -4.53 -5.88
C PRO A 8 4.92 -5.82 -5.26
N SER A 9 5.54 -6.30 -4.18
CA SER A 9 5.12 -7.51 -3.45
C SER A 9 3.75 -7.36 -2.76
N ASP A 10 3.32 -6.13 -2.49
CA ASP A 10 2.18 -5.86 -1.62
C ASP A 10 0.89 -5.58 -2.41
N VAL A 11 1.02 -5.30 -3.72
CA VAL A 11 -0.11 -4.94 -4.60
C VAL A 11 -1.19 -6.01 -4.56
N GLU A 12 -0.84 -7.28 -4.75
CA GLU A 12 -1.78 -8.40 -4.77
C GLU A 12 -2.51 -8.56 -3.43
N LYS A 13 -1.79 -8.47 -2.31
CA LYS A 13 -2.36 -8.55 -0.96
C LYS A 13 -3.46 -7.51 -0.76
N TYR A 14 -3.17 -6.24 -1.06
CA TYR A 14 -4.12 -5.15 -0.82
C TYR A 14 -5.24 -5.06 -1.87
N LEU A 15 -5.00 -5.52 -3.10
CA LEU A 15 -6.06 -5.71 -4.09
C LEU A 15 -7.04 -6.79 -3.63
N ASN A 16 -6.55 -7.96 -3.24
CA ASN A 16 -7.38 -9.07 -2.76
C ASN A 16 -8.18 -8.70 -1.50
N TRP A 17 -7.58 -7.94 -0.58
CA TRP A 17 -8.30 -7.42 0.57
C TRP A 17 -9.43 -6.45 0.15
N SER A 18 -9.16 -5.56 -0.80
CA SER A 18 -10.19 -4.64 -1.32
C SER A 18 -11.34 -5.41 -1.99
N LEU A 19 -11.03 -6.40 -2.83
CA LEU A 19 -12.00 -7.27 -3.51
C LEU A 19 -12.88 -8.02 -2.51
N ASN A 20 -12.28 -8.66 -1.49
CA ASN A 20 -13.01 -9.36 -0.44
C ASN A 20 -13.93 -8.41 0.33
N SER A 21 -13.42 -7.22 0.71
CA SER A 21 -14.19 -6.23 1.47
C SER A 21 -15.36 -5.66 0.67
N LEU A 22 -15.23 -5.60 -0.65
CA LEU A 22 -16.28 -5.13 -1.56
C LEU A 22 -17.21 -6.27 -2.05
N GLY A 23 -16.87 -7.54 -1.78
CA GLY A 23 -17.59 -8.69 -2.31
C GLY A 23 -17.51 -8.80 -3.84
N LEU A 24 -16.36 -8.45 -4.42
CA LEU A 24 -16.12 -8.44 -5.87
C LEU A 24 -15.05 -9.46 -6.25
N ASP A 25 -15.15 -10.01 -7.46
CA ASP A 25 -14.12 -10.86 -8.05
C ASP A 25 -13.11 -10.07 -8.90
N TYR A 26 -13.47 -8.84 -9.32
CA TYR A 26 -12.62 -7.97 -10.14
C TYR A 26 -12.96 -6.48 -9.94
N VAL A 27 -12.08 -5.60 -10.42
CA VAL A 27 -12.32 -4.16 -10.60
C VAL A 27 -11.86 -3.73 -11.99
N ASP A 28 -12.59 -2.81 -12.62
CA ASP A 28 -12.20 -2.25 -13.92
C ASP A 28 -10.95 -1.35 -13.84
N MET A 29 -10.75 -0.73 -12.67
CA MET A 29 -9.67 0.21 -12.44
C MET A 29 -9.13 0.08 -11.02
N TYR A 30 -7.80 -0.05 -10.91
CA TYR A 30 -7.08 -0.02 -9.65
C TYR A 30 -6.02 1.08 -9.69
N LEU A 31 -6.06 1.99 -8.71
CA LEU A 31 -5.18 3.15 -8.65
C LEU A 31 -4.14 3.00 -7.54
N VAL A 32 -2.91 3.38 -7.84
CA VAL A 32 -1.92 3.74 -6.82
C VAL A 32 -2.29 5.12 -6.29
N HIS A 33 -2.69 5.19 -5.01
CA HIS A 33 -3.33 6.40 -4.47
C HIS A 33 -2.35 7.57 -4.30
N MET A 34 -1.09 7.27 -3.98
CA MET A 34 -0.02 8.26 -3.73
C MET A 34 1.26 7.89 -4.49
N PRO A 35 2.06 8.88 -4.95
CA PRO A 35 3.31 8.63 -5.68
C PRO A 35 4.50 8.30 -4.78
N PHE A 36 4.27 7.92 -3.52
CA PHE A 36 5.30 7.57 -2.53
C PHE A 36 4.80 6.46 -1.62
N ALA A 37 5.72 5.82 -0.89
CA ALA A 37 5.41 4.79 0.08
C ALA A 37 5.79 5.21 1.51
N VAL A 38 5.07 4.68 2.48
CA VAL A 38 5.48 4.71 3.90
C VAL A 38 5.66 3.28 4.39
N VAL A 39 6.44 3.10 5.44
CA VAL A 39 6.61 1.80 6.08
C VAL A 39 5.30 1.42 6.78
N ALA A 40 4.86 0.17 6.63
CA ALA A 40 3.71 -0.35 7.34
C ALA A 40 4.04 -0.59 8.82
N ASP A 41 3.04 -0.46 9.68
CA ASP A 41 3.15 -0.88 11.07
C ASP A 41 3.21 -2.42 11.22
N ASP A 42 3.45 -2.89 12.44
CA ASP A 42 3.51 -4.34 12.72
C ASP A 42 2.20 -5.07 12.45
N THR A 43 1.08 -4.34 12.42
CA THR A 43 -0.24 -4.91 12.08
C THR A 43 -0.41 -5.10 10.58
N GLY A 44 0.34 -4.36 9.76
CA GLY A 44 0.20 -4.29 8.32
C GLY A 44 -1.12 -3.65 7.86
N THR A 45 -1.83 -2.98 8.76
CA THR A 45 -3.13 -2.34 8.51
C THR A 45 -3.05 -0.82 8.57
N GLY A 46 -1.92 -0.26 8.98
CA GLY A 46 -1.67 1.18 8.99
C GLY A 46 -0.22 1.55 8.70
N PRO A 47 0.06 2.86 8.61
CA PRO A 47 1.42 3.36 8.49
C PRO A 47 2.15 3.30 9.83
N LEU A 48 3.46 3.08 9.79
CA LEU A 48 4.34 3.25 10.94
C LEU A 48 4.44 4.74 11.30
N ILE A 49 4.04 5.07 12.52
CA ILE A 49 4.12 6.42 13.08
C ILE A 49 5.26 6.44 14.10
N LYS A 50 6.19 7.38 13.95
CA LYS A 50 7.32 7.62 14.86
C LYS A 50 6.84 8.22 16.18
N GLU A 51 7.72 8.20 17.19
CA GLU A 51 7.43 8.81 18.50
C GLU A 51 7.07 10.31 18.42
N ASP A 52 7.60 11.02 17.41
CA ASP A 52 7.31 12.44 17.16
C ASP A 52 6.00 12.70 16.40
N GLY A 53 5.26 11.64 16.06
CA GLY A 53 4.00 11.69 15.32
C GLY A 53 4.15 11.78 13.80
N SER A 54 5.37 11.75 13.26
CA SER A 54 5.62 11.72 11.81
C SER A 54 5.55 10.30 11.24
N TYR A 55 5.32 10.19 9.92
CA TYR A 55 5.34 8.90 9.21
C TYR A 55 6.76 8.48 8.85
N GLU A 56 7.07 7.19 8.93
CA GLU A 56 8.30 6.63 8.36
C GLU A 56 8.13 6.41 6.85
N PHE A 57 8.93 7.11 6.04
CA PHE A 57 8.90 6.95 4.58
C PHE A 57 9.71 5.73 4.15
N ASP A 58 9.19 4.98 3.18
CA ASP A 58 9.95 3.91 2.53
C ASP A 58 10.73 4.48 1.34
N VAL A 59 11.95 4.95 1.64
CA VAL A 59 12.86 5.55 0.66
C VAL A 59 13.47 4.53 -0.30
N GLU A 60 13.36 3.23 0.00
CA GLU A 60 13.83 2.14 -0.86
C GLU A 60 12.75 1.66 -1.84
N SER A 61 11.52 2.16 -1.70
CA SER A 61 10.43 1.83 -2.61
C SER A 61 10.73 2.28 -4.05
N ASN A 62 10.33 1.45 -5.02
CA ASN A 62 10.46 1.76 -6.44
C ASN A 62 9.06 1.91 -7.06
N PRO A 63 8.53 3.14 -7.20
CA PRO A 63 7.19 3.37 -7.73
C PRO A 63 6.99 2.77 -9.12
N VAL A 64 8.01 2.79 -9.99
CA VAL A 64 7.92 2.24 -11.35
C VAL A 64 7.72 0.73 -11.32
N ALA A 65 8.34 0.02 -10.38
CA ALA A 65 8.17 -1.41 -10.23
C ALA A 65 6.78 -1.79 -9.68
N VAL A 66 6.10 -0.89 -8.96
CA VAL A 66 4.74 -1.13 -8.44
C VAL A 66 3.70 -1.22 -9.57
N TRP A 67 3.95 -0.52 -10.67
CA TRP A 67 3.06 -0.50 -11.84
C TRP A 67 3.32 -1.64 -12.84
N LYS A 68 4.38 -2.43 -12.65
CA LYS A 68 4.78 -3.51 -13.57
C LYS A 68 4.32 -4.87 -13.08
#